data_AF-A0A6I6G964-F1
#
_entry.id   AF-A0A6I6G964-F1
#
_cell.length_a   1.000
_cell.length_b   1.000
_cell.length_c   1.000
_cell.angle_alpha   90.00
_cell.angle_beta   90.00
_cell.angle_gamma   90.00
#
_symmetry.space_group_name_H-M   'P 1'
#
loop_
_entity.id
_entity.type
_entity.pdbx_description
1 polymer ?
#
loop_
_entity_poly.entity_id
_entity_poly.type
_entity_poly.pdbx_seq_one_letter_code
_entity_poly.pdbx_strand_id
1 'polypeptide(L)'
;MKRLQLIDYYGQLLLYAVIAVLMLWKMDYFYAAYLLMGGWQLLSVLLHLPNRSSFISSKQRYYYQWVLLAILLIFLAGSIVPVMIWIGLLLLMYVSPVLAVWYSIITRMELLHNQRRQQIPTH
;
A
#
# COMPACT_ATOMS: atom_id res chain seq x y z
N MET A 1 4.82 12.20 11.87
CA MET A 1 4.40 10.86 11.42
C MET A 1 2.92 10.76 11.06
N LYS A 2 1.99 11.26 11.89
CA LYS A 2 0.55 11.33 11.53
C LYS A 2 0.31 12.04 10.19
N ARG A 3 1.03 13.13 9.90
CA ARG A 3 0.92 13.86 8.63
C ARG A 3 1.32 13.01 7.41
N LEU A 4 2.40 12.22 7.49
CA LEU A 4 2.82 11.34 6.40
C LEU A 4 1.81 10.21 6.16
N GLN A 5 1.32 9.58 7.24
CA GLN A 5 0.26 8.57 7.16
C GLN A 5 -1.04 9.15 6.57
N LEU A 6 -1.38 10.38 6.96
CA LEU A 6 -2.57 11.07 6.48
C LEU A 6 -2.43 11.45 5.00
N ILE A 7 -1.27 11.97 4.59
CA ILE A 7 -0.94 12.28 3.19
C ILE A 7 -1.00 11.02 2.35
N ASP A 8 -0.41 9.92 2.82
CA ASP A 8 -0.42 8.65 2.09
C ASP A 8 -1.83 8.05 1.98
N TYR A 9 -2.63 8.12 3.05
CA TYR A 9 -4.02 7.69 3.04
C TYR A 9 -4.87 8.48 2.04
N TYR A 10 -4.81 9.81 2.08
CA TYR A 10 -5.54 10.66 1.13
C TYR A 10 -4.98 10.55 -0.28
N GLY A 11 -3.66 10.39 -0.43
CA GLY A 11 -3.01 10.14 -1.71
C GLY A 11 -3.52 8.85 -2.36
N GLN A 12 -3.64 7.76 -1.59
CA GLN A 12 -4.22 6.51 -2.09
C GLN A 12 -5.69 6.65 -2.46
N LEU A 13 -6.50 7.29 -1.62
CA LEU A 13 -7.90 7.55 -1.94
C LEU A 13 -8.07 8.35 -3.24
N LEU A 14 -7.28 9.40 -3.41
CA LEU A 14 -7.27 10.20 -4.62
C LEU A 14 -6.82 9.36 -5.83
N LEU A 15 -5.78 8.55 -5.67
CA LEU A 15 -5.28 7.67 -6.72
C LEU A 15 -6.35 6.65 -7.15
N TYR A 16 -7.10 6.07 -6.21
CA TYR A 16 -8.22 5.17 -6.51
C TYR A 16 -9.33 5.88 -7.28
N ALA A 17 -9.70 7.09 -6.87
CA ALA A 17 -10.73 7.87 -7.54
C ALA A 17 -10.32 8.23 -8.98
N VAL A 18 -9.09 8.72 -9.18
CA VAL A 18 -8.56 9.08 -10.50
C VAL A 18 -8.50 7.85 -11.40
N ILE A 19 -7.97 6.73 -10.91
CA ILE A 19 -7.89 5.49 -11.70
C ILE A 19 -9.29 4.99 -12.07
N ALA A 20 -10.25 4.99 -11.13
CA ALA A 20 -11.61 4.56 -11.42
C ALA A 20 -12.25 5.40 -12.56
N VAL A 21 -12.07 6.72 -12.54
CA VAL A 21 -12.55 7.60 -13.60
C VAL A 21 -11.84 7.34 -14.93
N LEU A 22 -10.51 7.16 -14.92
CA LEU A 22 -9.74 6.87 -16.13
C LEU A 22 -10.14 5.54 -16.78
N MET A 23 -10.39 4.50 -15.97
CA MET A 23 -10.85 3.20 -16.46
C MET A 23 -12.22 3.27 -17.13
N LEU A 24 -13.12 4.14 -16.64
CA LEU A 24 -14.44 4.35 -17.26
C LEU A 24 -14.36 5.10 -18.59
N TRP A 25 -13.30 5.89 -18.81
CA TRP A 25 -13.11 6.64 -20.05
C TRP A 25 -12.48 5.77 -21.15
N LYS A 26 -11.34 5.14 -20.86
CA LYS A 26 -10.57 4.34 -21.83
C LYS A 26 -9.80 3.22 -21.13
N MET A 27 -10.06 2.00 -21.58
CA MET A 27 -9.37 0.79 -21.08
C MET A 27 -7.89 0.74 -21.46
N ASP A 28 -7.44 1.50 -22.47
CA ASP A 28 -6.03 1.58 -22.87
C ASP A 28 -5.10 2.04 -21.74
N TYR A 29 -5.65 2.78 -20.76
CA TYR A 29 -4.90 3.25 -19.59
C TYR A 29 -4.75 2.19 -18.49
N PHE A 30 -5.34 1.00 -18.64
CA PHE A 30 -5.38 -0.03 -17.61
C PHE A 30 -4.00 -0.37 -17.07
N TYR A 31 -3.03 -0.64 -17.95
CA TYR A 31 -1.68 -1.01 -17.55
C TYR A 31 -0.91 0.13 -16.86
N ALA A 32 -1.13 1.38 -17.32
CA ALA A 32 -0.49 2.55 -16.71
C ALA A 32 -1.06 2.84 -15.32
N ALA A 33 -2.39 2.84 -15.18
CA ALA A 33 -3.07 2.98 -13.91
C ALA A 33 -2.68 1.87 -12.92
N TYR A 34 -2.56 0.66 -13.43
CA TYR A 34 -2.14 -0.50 -12.67
C TYR A 34 -0.71 -0.34 -12.11
N LEU A 35 0.26 0.02 -12.95
CA LEU A 35 1.64 0.29 -12.51
C LEU A 35 1.72 1.45 -11.52
N LEU A 36 0.92 2.50 -11.72
CA LEU A 36 0.82 3.62 -10.78
C LEU A 36 0.29 3.17 -9.41
N MET A 37 -0.77 2.36 -9.38
CA MET A 37 -1.36 1.88 -8.13
C MET A 37 -0.38 0.98 -7.36
N GLY A 38 0.21 0.00 -8.05
CA GLY A 38 1.20 -0.91 -7.46
C GLY A 38 2.50 -0.20 -7.03
N GLY A 39 2.99 0.71 -7.86
CA GLY A 39 4.17 1.52 -7.57
C GLY A 39 3.97 2.44 -6.37
N TRP A 40 2.80 3.06 -6.25
CA TRP A 40 2.46 3.89 -5.08
C TRP A 40 2.43 3.09 -3.78
N GLN A 41 1.89 1.86 -3.80
CA GLN A 41 1.92 0.97 -2.62
C GLN A 41 3.34 0.61 -2.20
N LEU A 42 4.20 0.27 -3.17
CA LEU A 42 5.62 0.00 -2.94
C LEU A 42 6.34 1.21 -2.34
N LEU A 43 6.16 2.39 -2.94
CA LEU A 43 6.77 3.62 -2.47
C LEU A 43 6.28 3.97 -1.06
N SER A 44 4.98 3.85 -0.79
CA SER A 44 4.42 4.07 0.53
C SER A 44 5.08 3.16 1.56
N VAL A 45 5.23 1.87 1.30
CA VAL A 45 5.89 0.96 2.24
C VAL A 45 7.34 1.33 2.48
N LEU A 46 8.10 1.69 1.44
CA LEU A 46 9.49 2.13 1.57
C LEU A 46 9.63 3.38 2.44
N LEU A 47 8.74 4.36 2.27
CA LEU A 47 8.73 5.58 3.09
C LEU A 47 8.39 5.31 4.56
N HIS A 48 7.66 4.22 4.83
CA HIS A 48 7.25 3.83 6.18
C HIS A 48 8.18 2.80 6.85
N LEU A 49 9.11 2.17 6.12
CA LEU A 49 10.04 1.16 6.62
C LEU A 49 10.99 1.67 7.73
N PRO A 50 11.61 2.87 7.61
CA PRO A 50 12.58 3.37 8.60
C PRO A 50 11.96 3.69 9.97
N ASN A 51 10.63 3.78 10.04
CA ASN A 51 9.92 4.42 11.13
C ASN A 51 9.12 3.43 11.98
N ARG A 52 9.73 2.26 12.27
CA ARG A 52 9.16 1.15 13.06
C ARG A 52 8.63 1.55 14.45
N SER A 53 9.09 2.68 15.01
CA SER A 53 8.84 3.08 16.40
C SER A 53 7.44 3.66 16.69
N SER A 54 6.69 4.13 15.68
CA SER A 54 5.40 4.81 15.92
C SER A 54 4.17 4.08 15.38
N PHE A 55 4.39 2.94 14.71
CA PHE A 55 3.31 2.04 14.37
C PHE A 55 3.04 1.15 15.57
N ILE A 56 1.78 1.11 16.00
CA ILE A 56 1.33 0.04 16.89
C ILE A 56 1.78 -1.26 16.24
N SER A 57 2.37 -2.14 17.04
CA SER A 57 2.69 -3.53 16.70
C SER A 57 1.38 -4.31 16.40
N SER A 58 0.62 -3.86 15.40
CA SER A 58 -0.44 -4.68 14.84
C SER A 58 0.30 -5.73 14.03
N LYS A 59 0.20 -6.99 14.46
CA LYS A 59 0.75 -8.13 13.71
C LYS A 59 0.35 -8.05 12.23
N GLN A 60 -0.79 -7.46 11.92
CA GLN A 60 -1.26 -7.20 10.56
C GLN A 60 -0.35 -6.30 9.73
N ARG A 61 0.19 -5.19 10.26
CA ARG A 61 1.11 -4.34 9.49
C ARG A 61 2.43 -5.06 9.18
N TYR A 62 2.89 -5.89 10.10
CA TYR A 62 4.04 -6.76 9.88
C TYR A 62 3.78 -7.75 8.73
N TYR A 63 2.65 -8.47 8.75
CA TYR A 63 2.29 -9.39 7.65
C TYR A 63 2.14 -8.66 6.32
N TYR A 64 1.47 -7.50 6.32
CA TYR A 64 1.31 -6.67 5.13
C TYR A 64 2.67 -6.29 4.51
N GLN A 65 3.61 -5.80 5.32
CA GLN A 65 4.95 -5.43 4.86
C GLN A 65 5.72 -6.63 4.29
N TRP A 66 5.61 -7.81 4.92
CA TRP A 66 6.25 -9.02 4.42
C TRP A 66 5.67 -9.51 3.10
N VAL A 67 4.35 -9.48 2.94
CA VAL A 67 3.70 -9.84 1.66
C VAL A 67 4.17 -8.88 0.55
N LEU A 68 4.21 -7.59 0.85
CA LEU A 68 4.65 -6.59 -0.14
C LEU A 68 6.13 -6.72 -0.49
N LEU A 69 6.97 -7.02 0.51
CA LEU A 69 8.39 -7.32 0.30
C LEU A 69 8.59 -8.59 -0.53
N ALA A 70 7.79 -9.63 -0.30
CA ALA A 70 7.85 -10.86 -1.09
C ALA A 70 7.50 -10.59 -2.57
N ILE A 71 6.46 -9.78 -2.83
CA ILE A 71 6.10 -9.38 -4.20
C ILE A 71 7.22 -8.58 -4.85
N LEU A 72 7.87 -7.67 -4.11
CA LEU A 72 9.03 -6.92 -4.59
C LEU A 72 10.19 -7.85 -4.94
N LEU A 73 10.52 -8.81 -4.08
CA LEU A 73 11.59 -9.76 -4.30
C LEU A 73 11.32 -10.67 -5.51
N ILE A 74 10.07 -11.10 -5.72
CA ILE A 74 9.67 -11.87 -6.92
C ILE A 74 9.88 -11.02 -8.17
N PHE A 75 9.45 -9.76 -8.15
CA PHE A 75 9.65 -8.83 -9.26
C PHE A 75 11.15 -8.60 -9.56
N LEU A 76 11.97 -8.40 -8.52
CA LEU A 76 13.43 -8.22 -8.67
C LEU A 76 14.14 -9.49 -9.13
N ALA A 77 13.73 -10.67 -8.68
CA ALA A 77 14.24 -11.95 -9.18
C ALA A 77 13.99 -12.09 -10.69
N GLY A 78 12.99 -11.40 -11.21
CA GLY A 78 12.74 -11.18 -12.63
C GLY A 78 13.93 -10.67 -13.45
N SER A 79 14.83 -9.89 -12.84
CA SER A 79 16.06 -9.42 -13.49
C SER A 79 17.06 -10.54 -13.81
N ILE A 80 16.96 -11.66 -13.09
CA ILE A 80 17.81 -12.85 -13.26
C ILE A 80 17.04 -13.92 -14.04
N VAL A 81 15.75 -14.08 -13.74
CA VAL A 81 14.87 -15.09 -14.32
C VAL A 81 13.67 -14.40 -14.96
N PRO A 82 13.66 -14.15 -16.29
CA PRO A 82 12.68 -13.29 -16.94
C PRO A 82 11.21 -13.66 -16.72
N VAL A 83 10.89 -14.95 -16.52
CA VAL A 83 9.52 -15.40 -16.22
C VAL A 83 9.00 -14.84 -14.89
N MET A 84 9.89 -14.54 -13.94
CA MET A 84 9.52 -13.99 -12.64
C MET A 84 9.04 -12.53 -12.73
N ILE A 85 9.45 -11.78 -13.76
CA ILE A 85 8.90 -10.43 -14.02
C ILE A 85 7.39 -10.53 -14.27
N TRP A 86 6.98 -11.46 -15.14
CA TRP A 86 5.57 -11.67 -15.47
C TRP A 86 4.77 -12.14 -14.26
N ILE A 87 5.34 -13.03 -13.44
CA ILE A 87 4.70 -13.48 -12.20
C ILE A 87 4.55 -12.32 -11.21
N GLY A 88 5.59 -11.50 -11.03
CA GLY A 88 5.53 -10.29 -10.19
C GLY A 88 4.48 -9.30 -10.68
N LEU A 89 4.38 -9.09 -12.00
CA LEU A 89 3.35 -8.25 -12.62
C LEU A 89 1.95 -8.85 -12.52
N LEU A 90 1.76 -10.17 -12.49
CA LEU A 90 0.44 -10.76 -12.26
C LEU A 90 0.04 -10.66 -10.79
N LEU A 91 0.99 -10.88 -9.88
CA LEU A 91 0.78 -10.74 -8.44
C LEU A 91 0.43 -9.30 -8.10
N LEU A 92 1.19 -8.31 -8.55
CA LEU A 92 0.78 -6.92 -8.35
C LEU A 92 -0.63 -6.69 -8.96
N MET A 93 -1.02 -7.31 -10.09
CA MET A 93 -2.32 -7.02 -10.74
C MET A 93 -3.51 -7.50 -9.94
N TYR A 94 -3.47 -8.74 -9.46
CA TYR A 94 -4.58 -9.33 -8.73
C TYR A 94 -4.50 -9.10 -7.21
N VAL A 95 -3.28 -8.96 -6.68
CA VAL A 95 -3.06 -8.83 -5.23
C VAL A 95 -3.00 -7.37 -4.80
N SER A 96 -2.61 -6.41 -5.67
CA SER A 96 -2.64 -4.96 -5.35
C SER A 96 -4.00 -4.47 -4.84
N PRO A 97 -5.15 -4.78 -5.48
CA PRO A 97 -6.45 -4.34 -4.99
C PRO A 97 -6.76 -4.88 -3.58
N VAL A 98 -6.39 -6.14 -3.31
CA VAL A 98 -6.55 -6.76 -1.99
C VAL A 98 -5.64 -6.07 -0.96
N LEU A 99 -4.39 -5.80 -1.33
CA LEU A 99 -3.43 -5.08 -0.49
C LEU A 99 -3.83 -3.64 -0.24
N ALA A 100 -4.47 -2.97 -1.20
CA ALA A 100 -5.02 -1.63 -1.06
C ALA A 100 -6.09 -1.58 0.02
N VAL A 101 -7.05 -2.51 -0.05
CA VAL A 101 -8.11 -2.65 0.96
C VAL A 101 -7.51 -2.99 2.33
N TRP A 102 -6.59 -3.96 2.38
CA TRP A 102 -5.94 -4.34 3.64
C TRP A 102 -5.18 -3.16 4.27
N TYR A 103 -4.41 -2.43 3.47
CA TYR A 103 -3.68 -1.25 3.92
C TYR A 103 -4.61 -0.16 4.45
N SER A 104 -5.72 0.09 3.77
CA SER A 104 -6.74 1.05 4.19
C SER A 104 -7.36 0.68 5.53
N ILE A 105 -7.65 -0.61 5.74
CA ILE A 105 -8.19 -1.14 7.01
C ILE A 105 -7.17 -0.96 8.14
N ILE A 106 -5.91 -1.37 7.93
CA ILE A 106 -4.83 -1.21 8.92
C ILE A 106 -4.69 0.27 9.30
N THR A 107 -4.55 1.14 8.30
CA THR A 107 -4.33 2.57 8.51
C THR A 107 -5.51 3.23 9.25
N ARG A 108 -6.74 2.83 8.93
CA ARG A 108 -7.94 3.31 9.65
C ARG A 108 -7.98 2.84 11.10
N MET A 109 -7.65 1.58 11.37
CA MET A 109 -7.59 1.06 12.75
C MET A 109 -6.53 1.79 13.57
N GLU A 110 -5.35 2.05 12.99
CA GLU A 110 -4.26 2.78 13.64
C GLU A 110 -4.63 4.24 13.93
N LEU A 111 -5.29 4.92 12.98
CA LEU A 111 -5.80 6.27 13.17
C LEU A 111 -6.82 6.34 14.32
N LEU A 112 -7.80 5.44 14.34
CA LEU A 112 -8.82 5.39 15.39
C LEU A 112 -8.23 5.09 16.77
N HIS A 113 -7.28 4.16 16.85
CA HIS A 113 -6.59 3.85 18.11
C HIS A 113 -5.79 5.04 18.63
N ASN A 114 -5.08 5.73 17.74
CA ASN A 114 -4.30 6.91 18.08
C ASN A 114 -5.17 8.10 18.52
N GLN A 115 -6.38 8.23 17.97
CA GLN A 115 -7.36 9.22 18.44
C GLN A 115 -7.87 8.88 19.84
N ARG A 116 -8.22 7.62 20.12
CA ARG A 116 -8.67 7.19 21.46
C ARG A 116 -7.60 7.41 22.54
N ARG A 117 -6.33 7.11 22.25
CA ARG A 117 -5.22 7.35 23.21
C ARG A 117 -5.05 8.82 23.57
N GLN A 118 -5.36 9.74 22.67
CA GLN A 118 -5.28 11.18 22.93
C GLN A 118 -6.46 11.72 23.73
N GLN A 119 -7.54 10.94 23.88
CA GLN A 119 -8.74 11.31 24.63
C GLN A 119 -8.75 10.76 26.07
N ILE A 120 -7.77 9.95 26.47
CA ILE A 120 -7.63 9.50 27.86
C ILE A 120 -6.78 10.55 28.58
N PRO A 121 -7.38 11.43 29.42
CA PRO A 121 -6.60 12.30 30.29
C PRO A 121 -5.82 11.41 31.25
N THR A 122 -4.50 11.52 31.24
CA THR A 122 -3.64 11.01 32.30
C THR A 122 -3.87 11.90 33.53
N HIS A 123 -4.85 11.53 34.35
CA HIS A 123 -4.97 12.03 35.72
C HIS A 123 -4.06 11.24 36.64
#